data_AF-A0A5E5A893-F1
#
_entry.id   AF-A0A5E5A893-F1
#
_cell.length_a   1.000
_cell.length_b   1.000
_cell.length_c   1.000
_cell.angle_alpha   90.00
_cell.angle_beta   90.00
_cell.angle_gamma   90.00
#
_symmetry.space_group_name_H-M   'P 1'
#
loop_
_entity.id
_entity.type
_entity.pdbx_description
1 polymer ?
#
loop_
_entity_poly.entity_id
_entity_poly.type
_entity_poly.pdbx_seq_one_letter_code
_entity_poly.pdbx_strand_id
1 'polypeptide(L)'
;MNASKRAMTISEFTLEISSGSEFVYNNGLSQARITIIIAADSTLTKDERDSLRLCDADSRQTIPVVDSSVPVPAAWGASTQKNAYDFYPSGATPPTLAPDTKARVQEVFHQYVQTADFAGTRRKFGARITLDAGGDVYSMDTEGSKGEVEIVSSQYPMPSFSAWHMEWDNPDKFEVGSTIKVTVYHLGMTDNGKRYGIRTITVAPQSWASTFRWLSPNSSTGAFCGYAPPPDTQTPQQRFVYSHESSMGDYRPATNNYSRHGCASVAFVSRVGGLPYAGGVNMQGSVYILRDQYGTTHRVRVNIATSLDEMTLTQA
;
A
#
# COMPACT_ATOMS: atom_id res chain seq x y z
N MET A 1 -11.87 -37.56 28.59
CA MET A 1 -10.98 -36.73 27.76
C MET A 1 -10.88 -37.42 26.41
N ASN A 2 -11.46 -36.86 25.35
CA ASN A 2 -11.37 -37.45 24.01
C ASN A 2 -9.96 -37.23 23.49
N ALA A 3 -9.23 -38.31 23.22
CA ALA A 3 -8.02 -38.25 22.41
C ALA A 3 -8.44 -37.72 21.03
N SER A 4 -8.14 -36.45 20.75
CA SER A 4 -8.28 -35.91 19.40
C SER A 4 -7.48 -36.82 18.47
N LYS A 5 -8.14 -37.47 17.51
CA LYS A 5 -7.45 -38.23 16.47
C LYS A 5 -6.58 -37.23 15.70
N ARG A 6 -5.28 -37.49 15.67
CA ARG A 6 -4.26 -36.65 15.01
C ARG A 6 -4.05 -37.12 13.58
N ALA A 7 -3.71 -36.20 12.69
CA ALA A 7 -3.40 -36.54 11.31
C ALA A 7 -2.10 -37.35 11.25
N MET A 8 -2.14 -38.51 10.59
CA MET A 8 -0.96 -39.35 10.37
C MET A 8 -0.56 -39.37 8.89
N THR A 9 -1.47 -39.02 7.99
CA THR A 9 -1.20 -39.04 6.56
C THR A 9 -1.91 -37.89 5.85
N ILE A 10 -1.16 -37.18 5.01
CA ILE A 10 -1.71 -36.21 4.06
C ILE A 10 -1.89 -36.93 2.72
N SER A 11 -3.11 -36.92 2.23
CA SER A 11 -3.53 -37.58 0.99
C SER A 11 -3.70 -36.61 -0.19
N GLU A 12 -3.77 -35.31 0.09
CA GLU A 12 -3.77 -34.22 -0.88
C GLU A 12 -3.03 -33.03 -0.28
N PHE A 13 -2.14 -32.39 -1.04
CA PHE A 13 -1.41 -31.19 -0.61
C PHE A 13 -1.10 -30.30 -1.81
N THR A 14 -2.13 -29.61 -2.32
CA THR A 14 -2.06 -28.84 -3.57
C THR A 14 -1.89 -27.34 -3.32
N LEU A 15 -1.25 -26.66 -4.28
CA LEU A 15 -1.06 -25.21 -4.27
C LEU A 15 -1.66 -24.61 -5.55
N GLU A 16 -2.35 -23.47 -5.40
CA GLU A 16 -2.94 -22.73 -6.51
C GLU A 16 -2.78 -21.22 -6.33
N ILE A 17 -2.52 -20.51 -7.43
CA ILE A 17 -2.46 -19.04 -7.41
C ILE A 17 -3.89 -18.50 -7.48
N SER A 18 -4.36 -17.96 -6.35
CA SER A 18 -5.73 -17.50 -6.18
C SER A 18 -5.86 -15.97 -6.14
N SER A 19 -4.81 -15.25 -6.53
CA SER A 19 -4.78 -13.80 -6.79
C SER A 19 -5.06 -13.43 -8.25
N GLY A 20 -5.46 -14.39 -9.10
CA GLY A 20 -5.82 -14.16 -10.50
C GLY A 20 -4.67 -14.12 -11.50
N SER A 21 -3.42 -14.01 -11.04
CA SER A 21 -2.23 -14.07 -11.90
C SER A 21 -0.99 -14.52 -11.13
N GLU A 22 -0.07 -15.16 -11.85
CA GLU A 22 1.27 -15.54 -11.41
C GLU A 22 2.24 -14.37 -11.24
N PHE A 23 1.87 -13.17 -11.70
CA PHE A 23 2.72 -12.00 -11.60
C PHE A 23 2.46 -11.23 -10.29
N VAL A 24 3.51 -10.62 -9.75
CA VAL A 24 3.45 -9.74 -8.58
C VAL A 24 4.36 -8.53 -8.79
N TYR A 25 3.92 -7.32 -8.43
CA TYR A 25 4.81 -6.17 -8.56
C TYR A 25 5.97 -6.25 -7.57
N ASN A 26 7.17 -5.96 -8.06
CA ASN A 26 8.41 -6.09 -7.30
C ASN A 26 8.70 -4.91 -6.35
N ASN A 27 7.66 -4.29 -5.80
CA ASN A 27 7.76 -3.14 -4.90
C ASN A 27 7.79 -3.53 -3.40
N GLY A 28 7.87 -4.82 -3.10
CA GLY A 28 7.92 -5.38 -1.75
C GLY A 28 6.58 -5.43 -1.01
N LEU A 29 5.51 -4.85 -1.57
CA LEU A 29 4.20 -4.72 -0.91
C LEU A 29 3.04 -5.33 -1.72
N SER A 30 3.12 -5.34 -3.05
CA SER A 30 2.16 -6.09 -3.84
C SER A 30 2.29 -7.57 -3.51
N GLN A 31 1.15 -8.24 -3.36
CA GLN A 31 1.09 -9.65 -2.98
C GLN A 31 0.54 -10.50 -4.11
N ALA A 32 1.00 -11.75 -4.18
CA ALA A 32 0.27 -12.84 -4.82
C ALA A 32 -0.28 -13.76 -3.71
N ARG A 33 -1.49 -14.29 -3.91
CA ARG A 33 -2.13 -15.18 -2.94
C ARG A 33 -2.03 -16.61 -3.44
N ILE A 34 -1.52 -17.48 -2.58
CA ILE A 34 -1.45 -18.91 -2.79
C ILE A 34 -2.50 -19.56 -1.89
N THR A 35 -3.42 -20.29 -2.52
CA THR A 35 -4.32 -21.21 -1.83
C THR A 35 -3.61 -22.54 -1.66
N ILE A 36 -3.65 -23.07 -0.45
CA ILE A 36 -3.10 -24.37 -0.09
C ILE A 36 -4.25 -25.25 0.35
N ILE A 37 -4.42 -26.42 -0.27
CA ILE A 37 -5.47 -27.37 0.07
C ILE A 37 -4.82 -28.62 0.63
N ILE A 38 -5.22 -29.02 1.84
CA ILE A 38 -4.72 -30.22 2.52
C ILE A 38 -5.89 -31.14 2.82
N ALA A 39 -5.84 -32.39 2.34
CA ALA A 39 -6.76 -33.44 2.76
C ALA A 39 -6.01 -34.52 3.54
N ALA A 40 -6.36 -34.70 4.81
CA ALA A 40 -5.73 -35.65 5.71
C ALA A 40 -6.71 -36.73 6.20
N ASP A 41 -6.17 -37.77 6.83
CA ASP A 41 -6.94 -38.86 7.45
C ASP A 41 -7.73 -38.42 8.69
N SER A 42 -7.38 -37.27 9.28
CA SER A 42 -8.17 -36.59 10.30
C SER A 42 -7.89 -35.07 10.28
N THR A 43 -8.62 -34.31 11.09
CA THR A 43 -8.45 -32.86 11.22
C THR A 43 -7.06 -32.50 11.73
N LEU A 44 -6.43 -31.50 11.10
CA LEU A 44 -5.14 -30.98 11.53
C LEU A 44 -5.25 -30.34 12.92
N THR A 45 -4.27 -30.60 13.78
CA THR A 45 -4.16 -29.93 15.08
C THR A 45 -3.82 -28.45 14.88
N LYS A 46 -3.99 -27.64 15.93
CA LYS A 46 -3.60 -26.23 15.88
C LYS A 46 -2.11 -26.07 15.57
N ASP A 47 -1.26 -26.90 16.19
CA ASP A 47 0.19 -26.81 16.02
C ASP A 47 0.62 -27.22 14.60
N GLU A 48 -0.04 -28.23 14.03
CA GLU A 48 0.15 -28.64 12.64
C GLU A 48 -0.22 -27.50 11.68
N ARG A 49 -1.39 -26.86 11.85
CA ARG A 49 -1.77 -25.68 11.05
C ARG A 49 -0.77 -24.53 11.21
N ASP A 50 -0.37 -24.23 12.45
CA ASP A 50 0.54 -23.14 12.78
C ASP A 50 1.98 -23.45 12.28
N SER A 51 2.30 -24.70 11.93
CA SER A 51 3.57 -25.12 11.31
C SER A 51 3.61 -24.92 9.79
N LEU A 52 2.46 -24.72 9.12
CA LEU A 52 2.38 -24.61 7.67
C LEU A 52 3.21 -23.41 7.16
N ARG A 53 4.20 -23.66 6.31
CA ARG A 53 5.05 -22.61 5.71
C ARG A 53 5.22 -22.83 4.22
N LEU A 54 5.28 -21.73 3.47
CA LEU A 54 5.78 -21.78 2.10
C LEU A 54 7.29 -22.06 2.10
N CYS A 55 7.74 -22.82 1.12
CA CYS A 55 9.15 -23.09 0.86
C CYS A 55 9.46 -22.92 -0.63
N ASP A 56 10.74 -22.76 -0.93
CA ASP A 56 11.25 -22.88 -2.30
C ASP A 56 11.11 -24.34 -2.75
N ALA A 57 10.44 -24.57 -3.88
CA ALA A 57 10.08 -25.92 -4.32
C ALA A 57 11.31 -26.79 -4.64
N ASP A 58 12.38 -26.17 -5.15
CA ASP A 58 13.59 -26.86 -5.58
C ASP A 58 14.52 -27.16 -4.39
N SER A 59 14.76 -26.16 -3.53
CA SER A 59 15.72 -26.27 -2.41
C SER A 59 15.10 -26.70 -1.08
N ARG A 60 13.76 -26.70 -0.98
CA ARG A 60 12.98 -26.93 0.25
C ARG A 60 13.24 -25.91 1.37
N GLN A 61 14.00 -24.85 1.09
CA GLN A 61 14.25 -23.79 2.06
C GLN A 61 12.98 -23.00 2.31
N THR A 62 12.68 -22.73 3.58
CA THR A 62 11.48 -21.96 3.95
C THR A 62 11.58 -20.52 3.47
N ILE A 63 10.49 -20.01 2.92
CA ILE A 63 10.37 -18.60 2.59
C ILE A 63 10.22 -17.81 3.90
N PRO A 64 11.04 -16.79 4.15
CA PRO A 64 10.97 -16.01 5.38
C PRO A 64 9.57 -15.44 5.61
N VAL A 65 9.07 -15.58 6.84
CA VAL A 65 7.83 -14.93 7.25
C VAL A 65 8.12 -13.46 7.53
N VAL A 66 7.34 -12.58 6.90
CA VAL A 66 7.50 -11.12 6.98
C VAL A 66 6.22 -10.46 7.45
N ASP A 67 6.34 -9.27 8.03
CA ASP A 67 5.18 -8.42 8.27
C ASP A 67 4.63 -7.91 6.92
N SER A 68 3.37 -8.26 6.63
CA SER A 68 2.70 -7.92 5.36
C SER A 68 2.49 -6.41 5.14
N SER A 69 2.59 -5.61 6.20
CA SER A 69 2.37 -4.16 6.17
C SER A 69 3.59 -3.35 5.75
N VAL A 70 4.78 -3.97 5.78
CA VAL A 70 6.05 -3.35 5.41
C VAL A 70 6.63 -3.97 4.14
N PRO A 71 7.30 -3.18 3.29
CA PRO A 71 7.97 -3.72 2.12
C PRO A 71 9.00 -4.77 2.51
N VAL A 72 9.02 -5.90 1.80
CA VAL A 72 10.11 -6.87 1.93
C VAL A 72 11.42 -6.19 1.55
N PRO A 73 12.48 -6.29 2.37
CA PRO A 73 13.74 -5.58 2.11
C PRO A 73 14.53 -6.14 0.93
N ALA A 74 14.42 -7.44 0.65
CA ALA A 74 15.08 -8.12 -0.46
C ALA A 74 14.44 -9.48 -0.77
N ALA A 75 14.58 -9.95 -2.01
CA ALA A 75 14.08 -11.25 -2.46
C ALA A 75 12.58 -11.43 -2.16
N TRP A 76 12.20 -12.54 -1.52
CA TRP A 76 10.81 -12.96 -1.33
C TRP A 76 10.49 -13.13 0.15
N GLY A 77 9.29 -12.73 0.54
CA GLY A 77 8.73 -12.95 1.87
C GLY A 77 7.31 -13.50 1.79
N ALA A 78 6.92 -14.25 2.81
CA ALA A 78 5.60 -14.83 2.95
C ALA A 78 4.86 -14.29 4.18
N SER A 79 3.54 -14.24 4.13
CA SER A 79 2.68 -13.91 5.26
C SER A 79 1.37 -14.71 5.22
N THR A 80 0.67 -14.78 6.34
CA THR A 80 -0.68 -15.36 6.41
C THR A 80 -1.79 -14.31 6.26
N GLN A 81 -1.42 -13.03 6.07
CA GLN A 81 -2.33 -11.90 6.05
C GLN A 81 -2.23 -11.12 4.74
N LYS A 82 -3.41 -10.82 4.16
CA LYS A 82 -3.54 -9.88 3.04
C LYS A 82 -3.32 -8.47 3.56
N ASN A 83 -2.49 -7.70 2.88
CA ASN A 83 -2.33 -6.28 3.17
C ASN A 83 -3.36 -5.41 2.42
N ALA A 84 -3.25 -4.09 2.62
CA ALA A 84 -4.19 -3.11 2.07
C ALA A 84 -4.03 -2.84 0.56
N TYR A 85 -3.03 -3.43 -0.09
CA TYR A 85 -2.74 -3.20 -1.49
C TYR A 85 -3.46 -4.23 -2.38
N ASP A 86 -3.62 -3.86 -3.64
CA ASP A 86 -4.30 -4.66 -4.66
C ASP A 86 -3.33 -5.67 -5.28
N PHE A 87 -3.89 -6.78 -5.75
CA PHE A 87 -3.15 -7.79 -6.51
C PHE A 87 -2.85 -7.30 -7.94
N TYR A 88 -1.90 -7.99 -8.56
CA TYR A 88 -1.71 -7.96 -10.01
C TYR A 88 -2.50 -9.11 -10.65
N PRO A 89 -3.21 -8.88 -11.77
CA PRO A 89 -3.68 -7.61 -12.28
C PRO A 89 -4.80 -7.05 -11.39
N SER A 90 -5.13 -5.78 -11.60
CA SER A 90 -6.13 -5.07 -10.80
C SER A 90 -7.52 -5.71 -10.88
N GLY A 91 -8.20 -5.84 -9.74
CA GLY A 91 -9.56 -6.35 -9.67
C GLY A 91 -9.67 -7.88 -9.65
N ALA A 92 -8.54 -8.59 -9.53
CA ALA A 92 -8.58 -10.02 -9.30
C ALA A 92 -9.36 -10.31 -8.01
N THR A 93 -10.55 -10.87 -8.20
CA THR A 93 -11.40 -11.29 -7.08
C THR A 93 -10.89 -12.63 -6.60
N PRO A 94 -10.74 -12.82 -5.28
CA PRO A 94 -10.57 -14.14 -4.73
C PRO A 94 -11.52 -15.16 -5.37
N PRO A 95 -11.05 -16.31 -5.87
CA PRO A 95 -11.95 -17.39 -6.26
C PRO A 95 -12.90 -17.69 -5.11
N THR A 96 -14.18 -17.75 -5.42
CA THR A 96 -15.19 -18.28 -4.51
C THR A 96 -15.05 -19.79 -4.57
N LEU A 97 -14.73 -20.43 -3.45
CA LEU A 97 -14.63 -21.89 -3.40
C LEU A 97 -15.98 -22.49 -3.81
N ALA A 98 -15.98 -23.41 -4.76
CA ALA A 98 -17.12 -24.29 -4.94
C ALA A 98 -17.26 -25.16 -3.67
N PRO A 99 -18.46 -25.40 -3.15
CA PRO A 99 -18.66 -26.34 -2.05
C PRO A 99 -18.19 -27.73 -2.52
N ASP A 100 -17.09 -28.21 -1.95
CA ASP A 100 -16.51 -29.50 -2.35
C ASP A 100 -17.31 -30.65 -1.74
N THR A 101 -17.62 -31.63 -2.57
CA THR A 101 -18.48 -32.78 -2.26
C THR A 101 -17.63 -34.05 -2.22
N LYS A 102 -16.78 -34.22 -1.20
CA LYS A 102 -16.09 -35.49 -0.94
C LYS A 102 -15.91 -35.78 0.56
N ALA A 103 -15.93 -37.06 0.90
CA ALA A 103 -16.00 -37.64 2.25
C ALA A 103 -14.70 -37.57 3.09
N ARG A 104 -13.79 -36.61 2.84
CA ARG A 104 -12.52 -36.43 3.61
C ARG A 104 -12.51 -35.09 4.33
N VAL A 105 -11.74 -34.98 5.42
CA VAL A 105 -11.50 -33.68 6.08
C VAL A 105 -10.51 -32.91 5.22
N GLN A 106 -11.03 -31.99 4.43
CA GLN A 106 -10.25 -31.07 3.59
C GLN A 106 -10.19 -29.71 4.29
N GLU A 107 -8.99 -29.15 4.41
CA GLU A 107 -8.75 -27.84 5.00
C GLU A 107 -8.08 -26.94 3.96
N VAL A 108 -8.52 -25.68 3.89
CA VAL A 108 -8.03 -24.67 2.94
C VAL A 108 -7.32 -23.56 3.69
N PHE A 109 -6.10 -23.24 3.26
CA PHE A 109 -5.29 -22.17 3.82
C PHE A 109 -4.94 -21.14 2.75
N HIS A 110 -4.66 -19.91 3.20
CA HIS A 110 -4.17 -18.85 2.34
C HIS A 110 -2.84 -18.33 2.87
N GLN A 111 -1.84 -18.32 2.01
CA GLN A 111 -0.60 -17.58 2.24
C GLN A 111 -0.41 -16.55 1.14
N TYR A 112 0.32 -15.50 1.47
CA TYR A 112 0.58 -14.38 0.59
C TYR A 112 2.09 -14.27 0.42
N VAL A 113 2.53 -14.03 -0.80
CA VAL A 113 3.94 -13.78 -1.09
C VAL A 113 4.11 -12.37 -1.66
N GLN A 114 5.17 -11.71 -1.24
CA GLN A 114 5.56 -10.39 -1.70
C GLN A 114 7.06 -10.38 -1.98
N THR A 115 7.50 -9.55 -2.93
CA THR A 115 8.87 -9.58 -3.44
C THR A 115 9.43 -8.20 -3.74
N ALA A 116 10.72 -8.03 -3.49
CA ALA A 116 11.54 -6.90 -3.91
C ALA A 116 12.67 -7.34 -4.87
N ASP A 117 12.55 -8.54 -5.45
CA ASP A 117 13.50 -9.09 -6.42
C ASP A 117 13.47 -8.32 -7.75
N PHE A 118 14.46 -8.53 -8.61
CA PHE A 118 14.47 -7.92 -9.95
C PHE A 118 13.28 -8.39 -10.77
N ALA A 119 12.77 -7.53 -11.66
CA ALA A 119 11.67 -7.91 -12.54
C ALA A 119 12.08 -9.05 -13.48
N GLY A 120 11.16 -9.98 -13.71
CA GLY A 120 11.39 -11.20 -14.49
C GLY A 120 11.98 -12.35 -13.69
N THR A 121 12.37 -12.14 -12.42
CA THR A 121 12.76 -13.24 -11.53
C THR A 121 11.56 -14.14 -11.27
N ARG A 122 11.77 -15.44 -11.49
CA ARG A 122 10.78 -16.50 -11.25
C ARG A 122 11.14 -17.22 -9.96
N ARG A 123 10.14 -17.59 -9.18
CA ARG A 123 10.32 -18.46 -8.02
C ARG A 123 9.21 -19.50 -7.95
N LYS A 124 9.60 -20.75 -7.74
CA LYS A 124 8.69 -21.85 -7.48
C LYS A 124 8.46 -22.00 -5.98
N PHE A 125 7.20 -21.98 -5.58
CA PHE A 125 6.77 -22.12 -4.21
C PHE A 125 6.12 -23.49 -4.02
N GLY A 126 6.64 -24.24 -3.06
CA GLY A 126 5.95 -25.35 -2.43
C GLY A 126 5.44 -24.96 -1.05
N ALA A 127 4.85 -25.90 -0.34
CA ALA A 127 4.51 -25.76 1.07
C ALA A 127 5.04 -26.96 1.86
N ARG A 128 5.35 -26.71 3.14
CA ARG A 128 5.65 -27.74 4.12
C ARG A 128 4.73 -27.62 5.32
N ILE A 129 4.40 -28.75 5.93
CA ILE A 129 3.70 -28.83 7.21
C ILE A 129 4.39 -29.90 8.06
N THR A 130 4.55 -29.63 9.34
CA THR A 130 5.12 -30.59 10.28
C THR A 130 3.97 -31.34 10.95
N LEU A 131 3.88 -32.64 10.70
CA LEU A 131 2.91 -33.50 11.37
C LEU A 131 3.50 -33.98 12.71
N ASP A 132 2.68 -34.00 13.76
CA ASP A 132 3.11 -34.44 15.10
C ASP A 132 3.64 -35.88 15.10
N ALA A 133 3.13 -36.71 14.18
CA ALA A 133 3.41 -38.14 14.11
C ALA A 133 4.46 -38.55 13.06
N GLY A 134 4.86 -37.65 12.14
CA GLY A 134 5.50 -38.05 10.88
C GLY A 134 6.59 -37.12 10.34
N GLY A 135 6.90 -36.02 11.03
CA GLY A 135 7.89 -35.04 10.57
C GLY A 135 7.35 -34.12 9.47
N ASP A 136 8.26 -33.50 8.73
CA ASP A 136 7.90 -32.55 7.68
C ASP A 136 7.36 -33.27 6.43
N VAL A 137 6.16 -32.89 6.02
CA VAL A 137 5.55 -33.28 4.75
C VAL A 137 5.63 -32.10 3.79
N TYR A 138 6.07 -32.35 2.56
CA TYR A 138 6.19 -31.36 1.51
C TYR A 138 5.12 -31.59 0.44
N SER A 139 4.46 -30.51 -0.01
CA SER A 139 3.45 -30.57 -1.07
C SER A 139 4.00 -31.21 -2.35
N MET A 140 5.28 -30.98 -2.65
CA MET A 140 5.97 -31.53 -3.82
C MET A 140 6.09 -33.05 -3.81
N ASP A 141 6.29 -33.62 -2.62
CA ASP A 141 6.41 -35.07 -2.47
C ASP A 141 5.04 -35.76 -2.54
N THR A 142 3.97 -35.05 -2.19
CA THR A 142 2.59 -35.57 -2.21
C THR A 142 1.93 -35.44 -3.59
N GLU A 143 2.06 -34.30 -4.24
CA GLU A 143 1.25 -33.92 -5.42
C GLU A 143 2.08 -33.65 -6.68
N GLY A 144 3.41 -33.79 -6.61
CA GLY A 144 4.31 -33.49 -7.73
C GLY A 144 4.08 -32.06 -8.23
N SER A 145 3.82 -31.87 -9.53
CA SER A 145 3.63 -30.54 -10.12
C SER A 145 2.42 -29.76 -9.58
N LYS A 146 1.44 -30.43 -8.94
CA LYS A 146 0.28 -29.74 -8.33
C LYS A 146 0.58 -29.25 -6.91
N GLY A 147 1.71 -29.65 -6.34
CA GLY A 147 2.18 -29.15 -5.05
C GLY A 147 2.96 -27.85 -5.15
N GLU A 148 3.27 -27.34 -6.35
CA GLU A 148 4.00 -26.08 -6.56
C GLU A 148 3.22 -25.09 -7.39
N VAL A 149 3.56 -23.82 -7.21
CA VAL A 149 3.19 -22.72 -8.10
C VAL A 149 4.43 -21.89 -8.43
N GLU A 150 4.52 -21.38 -9.66
CA GLU A 150 5.56 -20.42 -10.04
C GLU A 150 4.99 -19.00 -10.01
N ILE A 151 5.72 -18.08 -9.37
CA ILE A 151 5.36 -16.66 -9.34
C ILE A 151 6.49 -15.85 -9.94
N VAL A 152 6.12 -14.86 -10.74
CA VAL A 152 7.04 -14.02 -11.51
C VAL A 152 6.97 -12.59 -10.99
N SER A 153 8.11 -12.04 -10.60
CA SER A 153 8.20 -10.62 -10.26
C SER A 153 8.03 -9.77 -11.51
N SER A 154 7.28 -8.68 -11.38
CA SER A 154 6.99 -7.75 -12.49
C SER A 154 7.34 -6.33 -12.08
N GLN A 155 7.88 -5.56 -13.01
CA GLN A 155 8.11 -4.14 -12.77
C GLN A 155 6.78 -3.41 -12.85
N TYR A 156 6.52 -2.56 -11.86
CA TYR A 156 5.39 -1.64 -11.95
C TYR A 156 5.65 -0.59 -13.04
N PRO A 157 4.76 -0.44 -14.04
CA PRO A 157 4.92 0.62 -15.03
C PRO A 157 4.68 1.96 -14.35
N MET A 158 5.76 2.71 -14.08
CA MET A 158 5.67 4.01 -13.42
C MET A 158 4.96 5.00 -14.35
N PRO A 159 3.81 5.57 -13.95
CA PRO A 159 3.14 6.57 -14.73
C PRO A 159 4.02 7.81 -14.93
N SER A 160 3.80 8.48 -16.06
CA SER A 160 4.44 9.76 -16.34
C SER A 160 4.02 10.83 -15.32
N PHE A 161 4.84 11.88 -15.14
CA PHE A 161 4.48 12.97 -14.24
C PHE A 161 3.18 13.69 -14.66
N SER A 162 2.81 13.66 -15.93
CA SER A 162 1.53 14.20 -16.38
C SER A 162 0.31 13.51 -15.79
N ALA A 163 0.45 12.29 -15.25
CA ALA A 163 -0.65 11.56 -14.65
C ALA A 163 -1.24 12.26 -13.41
N TRP A 164 -0.53 13.19 -12.80
CA TRP A 164 -0.99 13.93 -11.61
C TRP A 164 -1.91 15.12 -11.95
N HIS A 165 -1.84 15.66 -13.17
CA HIS A 165 -2.48 16.93 -13.53
C HIS A 165 -4.00 16.87 -13.55
N MET A 166 -4.59 15.71 -13.89
CA MET A 166 -6.05 15.58 -13.98
C MET A 166 -6.77 15.97 -12.68
N GLU A 167 -6.25 15.55 -11.53
CA GLU A 167 -6.86 15.88 -10.23
C GLU A 167 -6.30 17.19 -9.67
N TRP A 168 -5.01 17.47 -9.89
CA TRP A 168 -4.34 18.66 -9.38
C TRP A 168 -4.93 19.96 -9.97
N ASP A 169 -5.20 19.98 -11.28
CA ASP A 169 -5.65 21.18 -11.99
C ASP A 169 -7.14 21.48 -11.76
N ASN A 170 -7.86 20.63 -11.02
CA ASN A 170 -9.26 20.78 -10.65
C ASN A 170 -9.44 20.93 -9.13
N PRO A 171 -8.85 21.96 -8.48
CA PRO A 171 -8.91 22.14 -7.04
C PRO A 171 -10.25 22.75 -6.59
N ASP A 172 -10.55 22.59 -5.30
CA ASP A 172 -11.67 23.25 -4.64
C ASP A 172 -11.22 24.59 -4.03
N LYS A 173 -12.00 25.66 -4.21
CA LYS A 173 -11.63 27.02 -3.78
C LYS A 173 -12.72 27.65 -2.93
N PHE A 174 -12.33 28.30 -1.83
CA PHE A 174 -13.25 29.08 -0.99
C PHE A 174 -12.51 30.21 -0.25
N GLU A 175 -13.27 31.17 0.26
CA GLU A 175 -12.74 32.32 0.99
C GLU A 175 -13.23 32.32 2.45
N VAL A 176 -12.42 32.87 3.35
CA VAL A 176 -12.76 33.05 4.77
C VAL A 176 -12.57 34.52 5.13
N GLY A 177 -13.68 35.24 5.20
CA GLY A 177 -13.65 36.70 5.26
C GLY A 177 -13.05 37.30 3.99
N SER A 178 -12.56 38.54 4.07
CA SER A 178 -12.05 39.27 2.91
C SER A 178 -10.56 39.07 2.64
N THR A 179 -9.82 38.43 3.55
CA THR A 179 -8.35 38.40 3.52
C THR A 179 -7.74 37.02 3.37
N ILE A 180 -8.51 35.94 3.54
CA ILE A 180 -8.02 34.57 3.50
C ILE A 180 -8.65 33.82 2.33
N LYS A 181 -7.80 33.28 1.45
CA LYS A 181 -8.16 32.43 0.34
C LYS A 181 -7.63 31.03 0.58
N VAL A 182 -8.49 30.04 0.41
CA VAL A 182 -8.14 28.62 0.58
C VAL A 182 -8.36 27.89 -0.73
N THR A 183 -7.35 27.13 -1.16
CA THR A 183 -7.45 26.20 -2.28
C THR A 183 -7.06 24.80 -1.80
N VAL A 184 -7.89 23.81 -2.06
CA VAL A 184 -7.61 22.40 -1.77
C VAL A 184 -7.25 21.73 -3.08
N TYR A 185 -5.96 21.44 -3.26
CA TYR A 185 -5.45 20.66 -4.38
C TYR A 185 -5.56 19.17 -4.08
N HIS A 186 -5.77 18.37 -5.13
CA HIS A 186 -5.91 16.91 -5.01
C HIS A 186 -4.74 16.21 -5.68
N LEU A 187 -4.08 15.35 -4.90
CA LEU A 187 -3.01 14.47 -5.37
C LEU A 187 -3.63 13.10 -5.68
N GLY A 188 -4.17 12.97 -6.90
CA GLY A 188 -4.56 11.71 -7.50
C GLY A 188 -3.83 11.49 -8.82
N MET A 189 -3.77 10.23 -9.26
CA MET A 189 -3.02 9.86 -10.45
C MET A 189 -3.94 9.18 -11.46
N THR A 190 -3.96 9.67 -12.69
CA THR A 190 -4.68 9.09 -13.82
C THR A 190 -3.73 8.98 -15.01
N ASP A 191 -3.50 7.76 -15.49
CA ASP A 191 -2.63 7.48 -16.63
C ASP A 191 -3.39 6.64 -17.65
N ASN A 192 -3.37 7.06 -18.92
CA ASN A 192 -4.09 6.40 -20.01
C ASN A 192 -5.59 6.13 -19.72
N GLY A 193 -6.26 7.10 -19.08
CA GLY A 193 -7.67 6.99 -18.69
C GLY A 193 -7.95 6.08 -17.48
N LYS A 194 -6.92 5.42 -16.93
CA LYS A 194 -7.02 4.61 -15.72
C LYS A 194 -6.64 5.44 -14.49
N ARG A 195 -7.55 5.53 -13.53
CA ARG A 195 -7.29 6.15 -12.22
C ARG A 195 -6.59 5.17 -11.29
N TYR A 196 -5.61 5.66 -10.55
CA TYR A 196 -4.87 4.96 -9.51
C TYR A 196 -5.20 5.61 -8.18
N GLY A 197 -5.72 4.83 -7.23
CA GLY A 197 -5.98 5.30 -5.88
C GLY A 197 -4.65 5.50 -5.13
N ILE A 198 -4.49 6.66 -4.50
CA ILE A 198 -3.48 6.88 -3.47
C ILE A 198 -3.97 6.27 -2.16
N ARG A 199 -3.12 5.48 -1.51
CA ARG A 199 -3.39 4.84 -0.21
C ARG A 199 -2.78 5.62 0.94
N THR A 200 -1.56 6.12 0.77
CA THR A 200 -0.87 6.87 1.81
C THR A 200 -0.09 8.05 1.24
N ILE A 201 0.17 9.01 2.10
CA ILE A 201 1.04 10.15 1.86
C ILE A 201 1.83 10.40 3.14
N THR A 202 3.13 10.63 3.00
CA THR A 202 4.03 10.98 4.10
C THR A 202 4.98 12.07 3.65
N VAL A 203 5.67 12.69 4.61
CA VAL A 203 6.70 13.69 4.33
C VAL A 203 8.02 12.97 4.04
N ALA A 204 8.74 13.39 2.99
CA ALA A 204 10.05 12.83 2.69
C ALA A 204 11.07 13.11 3.83
N PRO A 205 12.11 12.28 3.99
CA PRO A 205 13.20 12.58 4.92
C PRO A 205 13.75 13.99 4.67
N GLN A 206 13.99 14.75 5.74
CA GLN A 206 14.48 16.14 5.69
C GLN A 206 13.55 17.16 5.02
N SER A 207 12.29 16.79 4.75
CA SER A 207 11.24 17.69 4.28
C SER A 207 10.28 18.05 5.42
N TRP A 208 9.32 18.92 5.14
CA TRP A 208 8.32 19.40 6.09
C TRP A 208 6.90 19.22 5.55
N ALA A 209 5.94 19.04 6.46
CA ALA A 209 4.52 18.93 6.09
C ALA A 209 4.01 20.21 5.40
N SER A 210 4.61 21.35 5.72
CA SER A 210 4.25 22.67 5.22
C SER A 210 5.43 23.35 4.54
N THR A 211 5.11 24.12 3.49
CA THR A 211 5.98 25.15 2.94
C THR A 211 5.32 26.51 3.16
N PHE A 212 6.13 27.55 3.32
CA PHE A 212 5.70 28.93 3.57
C PHE A 212 6.34 29.88 2.58
N ARG A 213 5.61 30.93 2.21
CA ARG A 213 6.14 32.00 1.38
C ARG A 213 5.50 33.33 1.74
N TRP A 214 6.28 34.41 1.69
CA TRP A 214 5.80 35.78 1.85
C TRP A 214 6.15 36.60 0.62
N LEU A 215 5.40 37.68 0.37
CA LEU A 215 5.75 38.64 -0.70
C LEU A 215 7.14 39.26 -0.47
N SER A 216 7.48 39.51 0.80
CA SER A 216 8.79 39.98 1.24
C SER A 216 9.00 39.68 2.72
N PRO A 217 10.24 39.73 3.24
CA PRO A 217 10.51 39.52 4.67
C PRO A 217 9.81 40.48 5.64
N ASN A 218 9.36 41.64 5.14
CA ASN A 218 8.64 42.65 5.93
C ASN A 218 7.12 42.63 5.65
N SER A 219 6.64 41.71 4.82
CA SER A 219 5.23 41.59 4.47
C SER A 219 4.50 40.72 5.48
N SER A 220 3.29 41.14 5.86
CA SER A 220 2.32 40.29 6.56
C SER A 220 1.40 39.53 5.61
N THR A 221 1.64 39.65 4.29
CA THR A 221 1.00 38.87 3.24
C THR A 221 1.89 37.71 2.84
N GLY A 222 1.33 36.51 2.91
CA GLY A 222 2.02 35.28 2.61
C GLY A 222 1.05 34.14 2.43
N ALA A 223 1.60 32.96 2.21
CA ALA A 223 0.85 31.75 2.05
C ALA A 223 1.60 30.57 2.68
N PHE A 224 0.85 29.53 3.01
CA PHE A 224 1.39 28.28 3.51
C PHE A 224 0.57 27.11 3.00
N CYS A 225 1.10 25.90 3.16
CA CYS A 225 0.34 24.69 2.86
C CYS A 225 0.39 23.63 3.98
N GLY A 226 -0.48 22.64 3.89
CA GLY A 226 -0.41 21.38 4.63
C GLY A 226 -1.06 20.28 3.82
N TYR A 227 -0.89 19.03 4.22
CA TYR A 227 -1.44 17.88 3.48
C TYR A 227 -2.41 17.08 4.33
N ALA A 228 -3.35 16.39 3.71
CA ALA A 228 -4.20 15.41 4.36
C ALA A 228 -4.07 14.06 3.64
N PRO A 229 -4.08 12.94 4.39
CA PRO A 229 -4.11 11.62 3.77
C PRO A 229 -5.40 11.38 2.99
N PRO A 230 -5.42 10.37 2.10
CA PRO A 230 -6.65 9.96 1.43
C PRO A 230 -7.73 9.55 2.44
N PRO A 231 -9.02 9.80 2.13
CA PRO A 231 -10.10 9.33 2.98
C PRO A 231 -10.12 7.79 3.01
N ASP A 232 -10.42 7.24 4.18
CA ASP A 232 -10.64 5.80 4.35
C ASP A 232 -12.09 5.53 4.79
N THR A 233 -12.48 4.26 4.84
CA THR A 233 -13.87 3.86 5.14
C THR A 233 -14.30 4.21 6.57
N GLN A 234 -13.37 4.34 7.50
CA GLN A 234 -13.64 4.70 8.89
C GLN A 234 -13.55 6.21 9.12
N THR A 235 -12.68 6.88 8.36
CA THR A 235 -12.37 8.30 8.45
C THR A 235 -12.49 8.97 7.07
N PRO A 236 -13.72 9.29 6.62
CA PRO A 236 -13.95 9.96 5.34
C PRO A 236 -13.40 11.40 5.30
N GLN A 237 -13.28 12.03 6.47
CA GLN A 237 -12.78 13.39 6.63
C GLN A 237 -11.46 13.37 7.40
N GLN A 238 -10.37 13.38 6.66
CA GLN A 238 -9.02 13.34 7.23
C GLN A 238 -8.60 14.72 7.74
N ARG A 239 -7.81 14.75 8.81
CA ARG A 239 -7.21 16.00 9.32
C ARG A 239 -6.07 16.45 8.41
N PHE A 240 -5.93 17.76 8.24
CA PHE A 240 -4.73 18.31 7.64
C PHE A 240 -3.58 18.27 8.65
N VAL A 241 -2.41 17.89 8.16
CA VAL A 241 -1.14 17.85 8.85
C VAL A 241 -0.31 19.03 8.40
N TYR A 242 0.19 19.76 9.37
CA TYR A 242 0.97 20.98 9.20
C TYR A 242 2.28 20.89 9.98
N SER A 243 3.26 21.69 9.59
CA SER A 243 4.49 21.91 10.37
C SER A 243 4.65 23.39 10.64
N HIS A 244 5.19 23.76 11.80
CA HIS A 244 5.29 25.17 12.26
C HIS A 244 3.92 25.87 12.36
N GLU A 245 2.93 25.20 12.97
CA GLU A 245 1.57 25.74 13.11
C GLU A 245 1.51 27.11 13.81
N SER A 246 2.45 27.41 14.70
CA SER A 246 2.56 28.72 15.35
C SER A 246 2.84 29.87 14.38
N SER A 247 3.31 29.57 13.16
CA SER A 247 3.62 30.55 12.11
C SER A 247 2.49 30.73 11.08
N MET A 248 1.35 30.03 11.24
CA MET A 248 0.25 30.02 10.25
C MET A 248 -0.82 31.10 10.49
N GLY A 249 -0.67 31.91 11.53
CA GLY A 249 -1.68 32.90 11.91
C GLY A 249 -2.93 32.27 12.53
N ASP A 250 -4.06 32.99 12.44
CA ASP A 250 -5.33 32.62 13.11
C ASP A 250 -6.17 31.56 12.38
N TYR A 251 -5.86 31.23 11.13
CA TYR A 251 -6.68 30.36 10.31
C TYR A 251 -5.85 29.33 9.56
N ARG A 252 -6.23 28.07 9.72
CA ARG A 252 -5.83 26.93 8.89
C ARG A 252 -6.98 25.90 8.88
N PRO A 253 -7.32 25.29 7.74
CA PRO A 253 -8.29 24.21 7.72
C PRO A 253 -7.84 23.05 8.62
N ALA A 254 -8.61 22.68 9.64
CA ALA A 254 -8.28 21.55 10.51
C ALA A 254 -8.59 20.21 9.85
N THR A 255 -9.67 20.15 9.09
CA THR A 255 -10.21 18.93 8.47
C THR A 255 -10.42 19.14 6.98
N ASN A 256 -10.18 18.09 6.20
CA ASN A 256 -10.45 18.07 4.77
C ASN A 256 -11.91 17.69 4.49
N ASN A 257 -12.76 18.71 4.35
CA ASN A 257 -14.17 18.56 3.96
C ASN A 257 -14.37 18.34 2.46
N TYR A 258 -13.30 18.47 1.66
CA TYR A 258 -13.30 18.32 0.20
C TYR A 258 -12.56 17.05 -0.24
N SER A 259 -12.48 16.04 0.65
CA SER A 259 -11.73 14.81 0.36
C SER A 259 -12.28 14.09 -0.87
N ARG A 260 -11.38 13.61 -1.73
CA ARG A 260 -11.71 12.78 -2.90
C ARG A 260 -11.20 11.37 -2.69
N HIS A 261 -12.05 10.38 -2.98
CA HIS A 261 -11.67 8.97 -2.87
C HIS A 261 -10.44 8.66 -3.73
N GLY A 262 -9.42 8.03 -3.12
CA GLY A 262 -8.18 7.69 -3.81
C GLY A 262 -7.27 8.89 -4.12
N CYS A 263 -7.49 10.04 -3.50
CA CYS A 263 -6.60 11.20 -3.58
C CYS A 263 -6.12 11.59 -2.19
N ALA A 264 -4.83 11.93 -2.05
CA ALA A 264 -4.41 12.79 -0.95
C ALA A 264 -4.78 14.25 -1.29
N SER A 265 -4.72 15.16 -0.32
CA SER A 265 -5.02 16.58 -0.57
C SER A 265 -3.96 17.49 0.01
N VAL A 266 -3.81 18.68 -0.58
CA VAL A 266 -2.96 19.75 -0.08
C VAL A 266 -3.82 20.99 0.10
N ALA A 267 -3.96 21.46 1.34
CA ALA A 267 -4.55 22.75 1.63
C ALA A 267 -3.51 23.84 1.38
N PHE A 268 -3.82 24.76 0.49
CA PHE A 268 -3.10 26.00 0.26
C PHE A 268 -3.88 27.16 0.85
N VAL A 269 -3.26 27.92 1.73
CA VAL A 269 -3.88 29.10 2.35
C VAL A 269 -3.04 30.31 1.98
N SER A 270 -3.63 31.22 1.21
CA SER A 270 -3.07 32.53 0.91
C SER A 270 -3.78 33.59 1.73
N ARG A 271 -3.00 34.50 2.32
CA ARG A 271 -3.52 35.49 3.26
C ARG A 271 -2.94 36.86 2.99
N VAL A 272 -3.82 37.85 2.84
CA VAL A 272 -3.47 39.26 2.76
C VAL A 272 -3.48 39.87 4.16
N GLY A 273 -2.29 40.11 4.72
CA GLY A 273 -2.12 40.67 6.06
C GLY A 273 -2.36 39.67 7.19
N GLY A 274 -1.68 39.84 8.32
CA GLY A 274 -1.87 39.00 9.51
C GLY A 274 -1.24 37.60 9.45
N LEU A 275 -0.41 37.28 8.45
CA LEU A 275 0.50 36.14 8.49
C LEU A 275 1.88 36.60 8.96
N PRO A 276 2.29 36.33 10.21
CA PRO A 276 3.58 36.79 10.73
C PRO A 276 4.72 36.17 9.93
N TYR A 277 5.70 36.99 9.53
CA TYR A 277 6.93 36.48 8.92
C TYR A 277 7.69 35.60 9.91
N ALA A 278 8.21 34.47 9.44
CA ALA A 278 9.04 33.57 10.23
C ALA A 278 10.21 33.06 9.39
N GLY A 279 11.44 33.48 9.71
CA GLY A 279 12.63 33.08 8.96
C GLY A 279 13.10 31.64 9.21
N GLY A 280 12.62 30.99 10.27
CA GLY A 280 13.03 29.64 10.67
C GLY A 280 12.12 28.51 10.17
N VAL A 281 11.14 28.82 9.32
CA VAL A 281 10.23 27.80 8.75
C VAL A 281 10.72 27.32 7.39
N ASN A 282 10.13 26.23 6.91
CA ASN A 282 10.41 25.73 5.58
C ASN A 282 9.92 26.68 4.49
N MET A 283 10.85 27.41 3.88
CA MET A 283 10.58 28.23 2.68
C MET A 283 10.86 27.48 1.37
N GLN A 284 11.36 26.24 1.45
CA GLN A 284 11.55 25.37 0.30
C GLN A 284 10.25 24.60 0.04
N GLY A 285 10.02 24.18 -1.21
CA GLY A 285 8.86 23.36 -1.53
C GLY A 285 8.83 22.06 -0.72
N SER A 286 7.65 21.67 -0.25
CA SER A 286 7.48 20.42 0.51
C SER A 286 7.53 19.23 -0.44
N VAL A 287 8.36 18.24 -0.10
CA VAL A 287 8.41 16.96 -0.81
C VAL A 287 7.57 15.93 -0.06
N TYR A 288 6.58 15.37 -0.76
CA TYR A 288 5.70 14.31 -0.28
C TYR A 288 6.02 12.99 -0.97
N ILE A 289 5.90 11.91 -0.20
CA ILE A 289 6.02 10.53 -0.65
C ILE A 289 4.61 9.95 -0.64
N LEU A 290 4.07 9.65 -1.81
CA LEU A 290 2.76 9.02 -1.96
C LEU A 290 2.92 7.55 -2.27
N ARG A 291 2.01 6.72 -1.78
CA ARG A 291 1.93 5.31 -2.15
C ARG A 291 0.60 5.00 -2.79
N ASP A 292 0.63 4.39 -3.96
CA ASP A 292 -0.58 4.03 -4.69
C ASP A 292 -1.21 2.70 -4.20
N GLN A 293 -2.32 2.33 -4.81
CA GLN A 293 -3.11 1.14 -4.49
C GLN A 293 -2.35 -0.17 -4.69
N TYR A 294 -1.23 -0.18 -5.41
CA TYR A 294 -0.39 -1.37 -5.61
C TYR A 294 0.83 -1.39 -4.70
N GLY A 295 1.02 -0.37 -3.86
CA GLY A 295 2.18 -0.24 -2.97
C GLY A 295 3.36 0.49 -3.60
N THR A 296 3.24 0.98 -4.83
CA THR A 296 4.32 1.70 -5.51
C THR A 296 4.42 3.11 -4.96
N THR A 297 5.66 3.54 -4.72
CA THR A 297 5.96 4.83 -4.11
C THR A 297 6.29 5.88 -5.17
N HIS A 298 5.75 7.08 -5.00
CA HIS A 298 5.92 8.25 -5.87
C HIS A 298 6.39 9.44 -5.04
N ARG A 299 7.24 10.30 -5.62
CA ARG A 299 7.74 11.51 -4.96
C ARG A 299 7.32 12.73 -5.76
N VAL A 300 6.65 13.66 -5.08
CA VAL A 300 6.22 14.93 -5.67
C VAL A 300 6.65 16.07 -4.77
N ARG A 301 6.98 17.21 -5.38
CA ARG A 301 7.27 18.46 -4.68
C ARG A 301 6.16 19.45 -4.96
N VAL A 302 5.64 20.05 -3.89
CA VAL A 302 4.70 21.15 -3.98
C VAL A 302 5.42 22.46 -3.65
N ASN A 303 5.25 23.47 -4.48
CA ASN A 303 5.84 24.79 -4.27
C ASN A 303 4.75 25.86 -4.29
N ILE A 304 4.93 26.93 -3.52
CA ILE A 304 4.07 28.10 -3.57
C ILE A 304 4.62 29.07 -4.61
N ALA A 305 3.78 29.49 -5.57
CA ALA A 305 4.14 30.45 -6.59
C ALA A 305 4.52 31.81 -5.97
N THR A 306 5.36 32.58 -6.68
CA THR A 306 5.83 33.89 -6.21
C THR A 306 4.69 34.91 -6.00
N SER A 307 3.63 34.77 -6.79
CA SER A 307 2.39 35.54 -6.73
C SER A 307 1.50 35.21 -5.52
N LEU A 308 1.76 34.11 -4.82
CA LEU A 308 0.98 33.62 -3.67
C LEU A 308 -0.50 33.32 -3.98
N ASP A 309 -0.85 33.07 -5.22
CA ASP A 309 -2.21 32.76 -5.67
C ASP A 309 -2.40 31.27 -6.02
N GLU A 310 -1.31 30.55 -6.27
CA GLU A 310 -1.36 29.13 -6.62
C GLU A 310 -0.20 28.30 -6.06
N MET A 311 -0.36 26.98 -6.16
CA MET A 311 0.70 26.01 -5.94
C MET A 311 1.05 25.30 -7.24
N THR A 312 2.35 25.03 -7.43
CA THR A 312 2.86 24.24 -8.54
C THR A 312 3.31 22.87 -8.04
N LEU A 313 3.03 21.83 -8.82
CA LEU A 313 3.52 20.48 -8.60
C LEU A 313 4.72 20.21 -9.51
N THR A 314 5.81 19.65 -8.98
CA THR A 314 6.97 19.22 -9.77
C THR A 314 7.42 17.82 -9.36
N GLN A 315 8.12 17.11 -10.25
CA GLN A 315 8.83 15.89 -9.88
C GLN A 315 9.98 16.24 -8.91
N ALA A 316 10.17 15.42 -7.87
CA ALA A 316 11.07 15.70 -6.76
C ALA A 316 12.36 14.87 -6.81
#